data_AF-A0A352KEK3-F1
#
_entry.id   AF-A0A352KEK3-F1
#
_cell.length_a   1.000
_cell.length_b   1.000
_cell.length_c   1.000
_cell.angle_alpha   90.00
_cell.angle_beta   90.00
_cell.angle_gamma   90.00
#
_symmetry.space_group_name_H-M   'P 1'
#
loop_
_entity.id
_entity.type
_entity.pdbx_description
1 polymer ?
#
loop_
_entity_poly.entity_id
_entity_poly.type
_entity_poly.pdbx_seq_one_letter_code
_entity_poly.pdbx_strand_id
1 'polypeptide(L)' 'ITVECLDEIADFAGRKKEVAAITEQAMRGELEFEAALRARIGMLGPLPEATLATAYAERVKLMPGA' A
#
# COMPACT_ATOMS: atom_id res chain seq x y z
N ILE A 1 -9.17 -10.52 2.07
CA ILE A 1 -9.20 -9.15 1.51
C ILE A 1 -8.51 -9.23 0.16
N THR A 2 -9.09 -8.70 -0.91
CA THR A 2 -8.47 -8.69 -2.26
C THR A 2 -7.70 -7.40 -2.56
N VAL A 3 -7.73 -6.45 -1.62
CA VAL A 3 -7.08 -5.15 -1.75
C VAL A 3 -5.63 -5.25 -1.29
N GLU A 4 -4.72 -4.69 -2.08
CA GLU A 4 -3.37 -4.40 -1.61
C GLU A 4 -3.43 -3.12 -0.76
N CYS A 5 -3.54 -3.28 0.57
CA CYS A 5 -3.79 -2.14 1.47
C CYS A 5 -2.78 -1.00 1.33
N LEU A 6 -1.51 -1.32 1.01
CA LEU A 6 -0.47 -0.31 0.83
C LEU A 6 -0.71 0.56 -0.40
N ASP A 7 -1.19 -0.01 -1.50
CA ASP A 7 -1.50 0.72 -2.73
C ASP A 7 -2.68 1.67 -2.53
N GLU A 8 -3.66 1.27 -1.73
CA GLU A 8 -4.81 2.12 -1.43
C GLU A 8 -4.40 3.28 -0.51
N ILE A 9 -3.53 3.05 0.49
CA ILE A 9 -2.95 4.13 1.30
C ILE A 9 -2.08 5.05 0.43
N ALA A 10 -1.33 4.49 -0.52
CA ALA A 10 -0.53 5.26 -1.48
C ALA A 10 -1.40 6.11 -2.42
N ASP A 11 -2.61 5.68 -2.74
CA ASP A 11 -3.59 6.46 -3.51
C ASP A 11 -3.95 7.76 -2.77
N PHE A 12 -4.24 7.68 -1.47
CA PHE A 12 -4.50 8.86 -0.63
C PHE A 12 -3.28 9.80 -0.54
N ALA A 13 -2.06 9.25 -0.64
CA ALA A 13 -0.82 10.03 -0.68
C ALA A 13 -0.46 10.57 -2.09
N GLY A 14 -1.22 10.22 -3.13
CA GLY A 14 -0.89 10.54 -4.53
C GLY A 14 0.33 9.78 -5.09
N ARG A 15 0.75 8.70 -4.44
CA ARG A 15 1.97 7.91 -4.71
C ARG A 15 1.69 6.51 -5.24
N LYS A 16 0.44 6.17 -5.57
CA LYS A 16 0.02 4.82 -6.00
C LYS A 16 0.93 4.21 -7.08
N LYS A 17 1.27 4.99 -8.12
CA LYS A 17 2.12 4.52 -9.22
C LYS A 17 3.54 4.16 -8.78
N GLU A 18 4.11 4.95 -7.86
CA GLU A 18 5.47 4.74 -7.35
C GLU A 18 5.53 3.50 -6.45
N VAL A 19 4.51 3.34 -5.59
CA VAL A 19 4.39 2.18 -4.71
C VAL A 19 4.16 0.88 -5.50
N ALA A 20 3.27 0.90 -6.49
CA ALA A 20 3.01 -0.25 -7.36
C ALA A 20 4.25 -0.70 -8.14
N ALA A 21 5.06 0.25 -8.65
CA ALA A 21 6.30 -0.07 -9.35
C ALA A 21 7.32 -0.81 -8.45
N ILE A 22 7.34 -0.51 -7.15
CA ILE A 22 8.21 -1.20 -6.18
C ILE A 22 7.62 -2.54 -5.76
N THR A 23 6.30 -2.65 -5.62
CA THR A 23 5.63 -3.94 -5.44
C THR A 23 5.97 -4.88 -6.60
N GLU A 24 5.89 -4.42 -7.85
CA GLU A 24 6.24 -5.23 -9.02
C GLU A 24 7.70 -5.69 -9.02
N GLN A 25 8.64 -4.80 -8.69
CA GLN A 25 10.07 -5.17 -8.56
C GLN A 25 10.27 -6.24 -7.48
N ALA A 26 9.60 -6.10 -6.33
CA ALA A 26 9.67 -7.09 -5.27
C ALA A 26 9.07 -8.44 -5.69
N MET A 27 7.95 -8.44 -6.41
CA MET A 27 7.33 -9.66 -6.95
C MET A 27 8.17 -10.33 -8.03
N ARG A 28 8.97 -9.56 -8.79
CA ARG A 28 9.97 -10.09 -9.74
C ARG A 28 11.24 -10.62 -9.06
N GLY A 29 11.37 -10.46 -7.75
CA GLY A 29 12.58 -10.84 -7.00
C GLY A 29 13.76 -9.88 -7.23
N GLU A 30 13.52 -8.71 -7.83
CA GLU A 30 14.53 -7.68 -8.09
C GLU A 30 14.84 -6.87 -6.82
N LEU A 31 13.94 -6.91 -5.84
CA LEU A 31 14.08 -6.22 -4.57
C LEU A 31 13.67 -7.13 -3.40
N GLU A 32 14.53 -7.21 -2.39
CA GLU A 32 14.23 -7.94 -1.15
C GLU A 32 12.96 -7.39 -0.49
N PHE A 33 12.11 -8.28 0.02
CA PHE A 33 10.79 -7.91 0.57
C PHE A 33 10.88 -6.82 1.64
N GLU A 34 11.82 -6.94 2.58
CA GLU A 34 11.99 -5.95 3.65
C GLU A 34 12.40 -4.57 3.08
N ALA A 35 13.33 -4.55 2.12
CA ALA A 35 13.77 -3.33 1.46
C ALA A 35 12.61 -2.69 0.68
N ALA A 36 11.82 -3.50 -0.03
CA ALA A 36 10.63 -3.05 -0.75
C ALA A 36 9.57 -2.48 0.19
N LEU A 37 9.34 -3.11 1.34
CA LEU A 37 8.37 -2.63 2.33
C LEU A 37 8.80 -1.28 2.93
N ARG A 38 10.08 -1.17 3.33
CA ARG A 38 10.62 0.09 3.87
C ARG A 38 10.58 1.23 2.86
N ALA A 39 10.93 0.95 1.60
CA ALA A 39 10.85 1.93 0.52
C ALA A 39 9.41 2.43 0.34
N ARG A 40 8.45 1.50 0.21
CA ARG A 40 7.01 1.80 0.05
C ARG A 40 6.48 2.67 1.19
N ILE A 41 6.74 2.29 2.44
CA ILE A 41 6.30 3.06 3.61
C ILE A 41 6.97 4.44 3.65
N GLY A 42 8.26 4.53 3.33
CA GLY A 42 9.01 5.79 3.31
C GLY A 42 8.45 6.82 2.32
N MET A 43 7.91 6.37 1.18
CA MET A 43 7.32 7.27 0.17
C MET A 43 5.94 7.80 0.56
N LEU A 44 5.24 7.17 1.49
CA LEU A 44 3.93 7.62 1.94
C LEU A 44 4.01 8.96 2.71
N GLY A 45 5.20 9.33 3.21
CA GLY A 45 5.43 10.58 3.93
C GLY A 45 4.67 10.64 5.26
N PRO A 46 4.63 11.83 5.91
CA PRO A 46 3.78 12.02 7.08
C PRO A 46 2.31 12.00 6.63
N LEU A 47 1.60 10.93 6.95
CA LEU A 47 0.16 10.82 6.76
C LEU A 47 -0.56 11.07 8.09
N PRO A 48 -1.67 11.81 8.10
CA PRO A 48 -2.56 11.84 9.25
C PRO A 48 -3.01 10.43 9.60
N GLU A 49 -3.07 10.09 10.89
CA GLU A 49 -3.58 8.79 11.34
C GLU A 49 -5.00 8.50 10.79
N ALA A 50 -5.80 9.56 10.65
CA ALA A 50 -7.13 9.50 10.05
C ALA A 50 -7.14 8.89 8.63
N THR A 51 -6.05 9.03 7.85
CA THR A 51 -5.93 8.41 6.53
C THR A 51 -6.04 6.89 6.58
N LEU A 52 -5.53 6.24 7.63
CA LEU A 52 -5.67 4.80 7.82
C LEU A 52 -7.13 4.40 8.08
N ALA A 53 -7.82 5.18 8.93
CA ALA A 53 -9.24 4.95 9.22
C ALA A 53 -10.10 5.13 7.96
N THR A 54 -9.83 6.16 7.15
CA THR A 54 -10.50 6.39 5.87
C THR A 54 -10.22 5.26 4.88
N ALA A 55 -8.97 4.85 4.73
CA ALA A 55 -8.62 3.73 3.83
C ALA A 55 -9.30 2.43 4.25
N TYR A 56 -9.37 2.14 5.55
CA TYR A 56 -10.10 1.00 6.09
C TYR A 56 -11.60 1.08 5.77
N ALA A 57 -12.24 2.20 6.05
CA ALA A 57 -13.68 2.37 5.85
C ALA A 57 -14.09 2.35 4.36
N GLU A 58 -13.30 2.97 3.49
CA GLU A 58 -13.67 3.18 2.09
C GLU A 58 -13.19 2.07 1.15
N ARG A 59 -12.02 1.47 1.42
CA ARG A 59 -11.33 0.58 0.46
C ARG A 59 -11.22 -0.86 0.92
N VAL A 60 -11.24 -1.13 2.23
CA VAL A 60 -11.13 -2.50 2.74
C VAL A 60 -12.49 -3.18 2.73
N LYS A 61 -12.66 -4.14 1.81
CA LYS A 61 -13.83 -5.03 1.78
C LYS A 61 -13.42 -6.45 2.15
N LEU A 62 -14.19 -7.03 3.07
CA LEU A 62 -14.06 -8.44 3.42
C LEU A 62 -14.40 -9.29 2.19
N MET A 63 -13.71 -10.41 2.05
CA MET A 63 -14.06 -11.38 1.02
C MET A 63 -15.33 -12.12 1.42
N PRO A 64 -16.16 -12.57 0.47
CA PRO A 64 -17.27 -13.45 0.78
C PRO A 64 -16.77 -14.67 1.58
N GLY A 65 -17.33 -14.89 2.78
CA GLY A 65 -16.95 -15.98 3.69
C GLY A 65 -15.82 -15.68 4.69
N ALA A 66 -15.37 -14.43 4.78
CA ALA A 66 -14.47 -13.94 5.84
C ALA A 66 -15.25 -13.48 7.09
#